data_AF-A0A3M6V2L2-F1
#
_entry.id   AF-A0A3M6V2L2-F1
#
_cell.length_a   1.000
_cell.length_b   1.000
_cell.length_c   1.000
_cell.angle_alpha   90.00
_cell.angle_beta   90.00
_cell.angle_gamma   90.00
#
_symmetry.space_group_name_H-M   'P 1'
#
loop_
_entity.id
_entity.type
_entity.pdbx_description
1 polymer ?
#
loop_
_entity_poly.entity_id
_entity_poly.type
_entity_poly.pdbx_seq_one_letter_code
_entity_poly.pdbx_strand_id
1 'polypeptide(L)'
;MYKVAEKYIKRALLISKNIGHNLNEFRCLCQLTLLKLSQFNLKEAISYLFQCIGKFDTLRGFLKDNDHFKTSLLEEHGNFPYKLLSKLLSSSGKPKDALYVEELRRARGLTDFMAAKYSVAELISGNPQSWHGIHNIITKETDCTCLYISVEKEHARYWILEASGAVHFSRKNVSLKKHVVKKLVPDLDEFFTESFRSLGILPQQNCEDRSLDDTESMPPHYDNRGLMRDYDPKDFKMNLQSCYEIIIAPMANLLKEPEIIIVPESCMYQVPFAAISDEGGHYLADTFRIRVVPSLTTLKLIQDSSPDYHS
;
A
#
# COMPACT_ATOMS: atom_id res chain seq x y z
N MET A 1 -4.44 10.25 34.90
CA MET A 1 -4.27 10.98 33.62
C MET A 1 -5.15 10.40 32.51
N TYR A 2 -5.05 9.09 32.17
CA TYR A 2 -5.82 8.48 31.07
C TYR A 2 -7.35 8.59 31.15
N LYS A 3 -7.96 8.39 32.34
CA LYS A 3 -9.42 8.51 32.52
C LYS A 3 -9.95 9.92 32.20
N VAL A 4 -9.17 10.95 32.50
CA VAL A 4 -9.54 12.34 32.24
C VAL A 4 -9.46 12.64 30.74
N ALA A 5 -8.38 12.21 30.08
CA ALA A 5 -8.24 12.32 28.63
C ALA A 5 -9.38 11.58 27.90
N GLU A 6 -9.69 10.34 28.30
CA GLU A 6 -10.79 9.57 27.72
C GLU A 6 -12.13 10.29 27.82
N LYS A 7 -12.43 10.88 28.99
CA LYS A 7 -13.65 11.64 29.23
C LYS A 7 -13.77 12.83 28.28
N TYR A 8 -12.70 13.60 28.10
CA TYR A 8 -12.71 14.76 27.20
C TYR A 8 -12.80 14.37 25.73
N ILE A 9 -12.08 13.33 25.29
CA ILE A 9 -12.15 12.84 23.91
C ILE A 9 -13.56 12.29 23.60
N LYS A 10 -14.17 11.53 24.52
CA LYS A 10 -15.56 11.06 24.38
C LYS A 10 -16.57 12.20 24.32
N ARG A 11 -16.36 13.28 25.09
CA ARG A 11 -17.19 14.49 25.01
C ARG A 11 -17.04 15.20 23.66
N ALA A 12 -15.81 15.36 23.17
CA ALA A 12 -15.55 15.94 21.86
C ALA A 12 -16.16 15.09 20.73
N LEU A 13 -16.07 13.76 20.83
CA LEU A 13 -16.70 12.82 19.92
C LEU A 13 -18.24 13.02 19.89
N LEU A 14 -18.88 13.12 21.06
CA LEU A 14 -20.32 13.35 21.17
C LEU A 14 -20.73 14.69 20.56
N ILE A 15 -20.01 15.77 20.84
CA ILE A 15 -20.28 17.09 20.27
C ILE A 15 -20.15 17.03 18.75
N SER A 16 -19.09 16.40 18.24
CA SER A 16 -18.83 16.26 16.79
C SER A 16 -19.94 15.49 16.09
N LYS A 17 -20.45 14.42 16.73
CA LYS A 17 -21.62 13.67 16.23
C LYS A 17 -22.86 14.56 16.16
N ASN A 18 -23.14 15.33 17.22
CA ASN A 18 -24.32 16.18 17.29
C ASN A 18 -24.34 17.29 16.23
N ILE A 19 -23.16 17.84 15.90
CA ILE A 19 -23.04 18.89 14.88
C ILE A 19 -22.76 18.35 13.47
N GLY A 20 -22.64 17.03 13.30
CA GLY A 20 -22.32 16.40 12.01
C GLY A 20 -20.88 16.62 11.51
N HIS A 21 -19.93 16.98 12.39
CA HIS A 21 -18.54 17.24 12.01
C HIS A 21 -17.75 15.92 11.85
N ASN A 22 -17.92 15.28 10.69
CA ASN A 22 -17.41 13.93 10.40
C ASN A 22 -15.88 13.78 10.57
N LEU A 23 -15.10 14.78 10.17
CA LEU A 23 -13.64 14.73 10.26
C LEU A 23 -13.14 14.76 11.72
N ASN A 24 -13.79 15.57 12.57
CA ASN A 24 -13.43 15.63 13.98
C ASN A 24 -13.86 14.36 14.72
N GLU A 25 -15.00 13.78 14.35
CA GLU A 25 -15.39 12.45 14.82
C GLU A 25 -14.33 11.39 14.49
N PHE A 26 -13.86 11.34 13.24
CA PHE A 26 -12.77 10.45 12.84
C PHE A 26 -11.50 10.67 13.68
N ARG A 27 -11.07 11.94 13.86
CA ARG A 27 -9.90 12.28 14.68
C ARG A 27 -10.05 11.86 16.14
N CYS A 28 -11.22 12.07 16.74
CA CYS A 28 -11.51 11.61 18.10
C CYS A 28 -11.43 10.08 18.23
N LEU A 29 -11.93 9.33 17.23
CA LEU A 29 -11.83 7.87 17.21
C LEU A 29 -10.36 7.41 17.13
N CYS A 30 -9.54 8.06 16.29
CA CYS A 30 -8.09 7.78 16.22
C CYS A 30 -7.39 8.03 17.57
N GLN A 31 -7.75 9.11 18.26
CA GLN A 31 -7.21 9.41 19.59
C GLN A 31 -7.64 8.37 20.63
N LEU A 32 -8.89 7.91 20.60
CA LEU A 32 -9.38 6.84 21.48
C LEU A 32 -8.65 5.52 21.22
N THR A 33 -8.37 5.18 19.95
CA THR A 33 -7.54 4.02 19.60
C THR A 33 -6.17 4.09 20.27
N LEU A 34 -5.44 5.20 20.09
CA LEU A 34 -4.12 5.38 20.70
C LEU A 34 -4.17 5.30 22.23
N LEU A 35 -5.20 5.89 22.83
CA LEU A 35 -5.42 5.85 24.27
C LEU A 35 -5.69 4.42 24.78
N LYS A 36 -6.41 3.59 24.02
CA LYS A 36 -6.67 2.20 24.41
C LYS A 36 -5.45 1.31 24.22
N LEU A 37 -4.63 1.60 23.22
CA LEU A 37 -3.33 0.93 23.05
C LEU A 37 -2.38 1.25 24.21
N SER A 38 -2.31 2.50 24.68
CA SER A 38 -1.47 2.83 25.85
C SER A 38 -1.97 2.21 27.17
N GLN A 39 -3.24 1.81 27.21
CA GLN A 39 -3.84 1.03 28.29
C GLN A 39 -3.72 -0.48 28.09
N PHE A 40 -3.03 -0.94 27.03
CA PHE A 40 -2.94 -2.35 26.62
C PHE A 40 -4.30 -3.02 26.35
N ASN A 41 -5.35 -2.23 26.12
CA ASN A 41 -6.70 -2.73 25.81
C ASN A 41 -6.87 -2.88 24.29
N LEU A 42 -6.30 -3.95 23.76
CA LEU A 42 -6.30 -4.25 22.31
C LEU A 42 -7.72 -4.40 21.75
N LYS A 43 -8.64 -4.99 22.54
CA LYS A 43 -10.02 -5.24 22.10
C LYS A 43 -10.76 -3.92 21.82
N GLU A 44 -10.69 -2.96 22.74
CA GLU A 44 -11.30 -1.65 22.50
C GLU A 44 -10.59 -0.85 21.42
N ALA A 45 -9.25 -0.93 21.34
CA ALA A 45 -8.50 -0.28 20.27
C ALA A 45 -8.92 -0.76 18.88
N ILE A 46 -9.06 -2.08 18.68
CA ILE A 46 -9.55 -2.67 17.43
C ILE A 46 -10.99 -2.22 17.14
N SER A 47 -11.85 -2.15 18.16
CA SER A 47 -13.22 -1.66 17.99
C SER A 47 -13.28 -0.19 17.53
N TYR A 48 -12.43 0.68 18.09
CA TYR A 48 -12.34 2.07 17.63
C TYR A 48 -11.75 2.18 16.22
N LEU A 49 -10.80 1.31 15.84
CA LEU A 49 -10.27 1.27 14.47
C LEU A 49 -11.33 0.88 13.43
N PHE A 50 -12.20 -0.07 13.74
CA PHE A 50 -13.34 -0.37 12.86
C PHE A 50 -14.27 0.84 12.70
N GLN A 51 -14.54 1.56 13.79
CA GLN A 51 -15.31 2.81 13.73
C GLN A 51 -14.58 3.90 12.93
N CYS A 52 -13.24 4.02 13.05
CA CYS A 52 -12.43 4.92 12.22
C CYS A 52 -12.62 4.63 10.74
N ILE A 53 -12.51 3.35 10.33
CA ILE A 53 -12.65 2.93 8.93
C ILE A 53 -14.05 3.24 8.41
N GLY A 54 -15.11 2.89 9.15
CA GLY A 54 -16.48 3.23 8.74
C GLY A 54 -16.72 4.74 8.66
N LYS A 55 -16.09 5.52 9.53
CA LYS A 55 -16.18 6.98 9.45
C LYS A 55 -15.40 7.56 8.28
N PHE A 56 -14.23 6.99 7.98
CA PHE A 56 -13.43 7.31 6.82
C PHE A 56 -14.17 7.02 5.51
N ASP A 57 -14.92 5.92 5.45
CA ASP A 57 -15.86 5.61 4.36
C ASP A 57 -16.92 6.70 4.18
N THR A 58 -17.53 7.12 5.30
CA THR A 58 -18.54 8.19 5.27
C THR A 58 -17.93 9.49 4.73
N LEU A 59 -16.72 9.85 5.18
CA LEU A 59 -15.99 11.03 4.71
C LEU A 59 -15.70 10.96 3.20
N ARG A 60 -15.23 9.81 2.72
CA ARG A 60 -15.01 9.58 1.28
C ARG A 60 -16.30 9.69 0.48
N GLY A 61 -17.41 9.15 0.97
CA GLY A 61 -18.70 9.20 0.28
C GLY A 61 -19.21 10.63 0.04
N PHE A 62 -18.88 11.58 0.94
CA PHE A 62 -19.23 13.00 0.74
C PHE A 62 -18.47 13.67 -0.41
N LEU A 63 -17.33 13.10 -0.83
CA LEU A 63 -16.50 13.65 -1.91
C LEU A 63 -17.00 13.24 -3.32
N LYS A 64 -17.99 12.34 -3.41
CA LYS A 64 -18.61 11.87 -4.67
C LYS A 64 -17.56 11.49 -5.71
N ASP A 65 -17.52 12.12 -6.89
CA ASP A 65 -16.61 11.76 -7.99
C ASP A 65 -15.32 12.60 -7.98
N ASN A 66 -15.02 13.31 -6.87
CA ASN A 66 -13.79 14.08 -6.76
C ASN A 66 -12.62 13.20 -6.34
N ASP A 67 -12.02 12.54 -7.33
CA ASP A 67 -10.94 11.58 -7.13
C ASP A 67 -9.68 12.22 -6.51
N HIS A 68 -9.38 13.48 -6.85
CA HIS A 68 -8.25 14.20 -6.26
C HIS A 68 -8.42 14.38 -4.74
N PHE A 69 -9.59 14.84 -4.28
CA PHE A 69 -9.83 14.96 -2.83
C PHE A 69 -9.92 13.61 -2.13
N LYS A 70 -10.48 12.58 -2.77
CA LYS A 70 -10.48 11.22 -2.21
C LYS A 70 -9.07 10.66 -2.02
N THR A 71 -8.19 10.94 -2.97
CA THR A 71 -6.78 10.52 -2.95
C THR A 71 -6.06 11.26 -1.83
N SER A 72 -6.16 12.59 -1.79
CA SER A 72 -5.56 13.42 -0.72
C SER A 72 -6.04 13.01 0.68
N LEU A 73 -7.33 12.72 0.84
CA LEU A 73 -7.90 12.22 2.10
C LEU A 73 -7.31 10.85 2.50
N LEU A 74 -7.10 9.94 1.55
CA LEU A 74 -6.48 8.63 1.79
C LEU A 74 -5.01 8.75 2.18
N GLU A 75 -4.26 9.64 1.53
CA GLU A 75 -2.86 9.90 1.85
C GLU A 75 -2.71 10.51 3.25
N GLU A 76 -3.52 11.52 3.58
CA GLU A 76 -3.42 12.25 4.84
C GLU A 76 -3.94 11.43 6.04
N HIS A 77 -5.03 10.66 5.84
CA HIS A 77 -5.78 10.06 6.95
C HIS A 77 -5.95 8.55 6.85
N GLY A 78 -5.78 7.95 5.67
CA GLY A 78 -5.94 6.52 5.45
C GLY A 78 -4.77 5.67 5.93
N ASN A 79 -3.55 6.18 5.99
CA ASN A 79 -2.42 5.32 6.39
C ASN A 79 -2.52 4.83 7.84
N PHE A 80 -2.83 5.72 8.79
CA PHE A 80 -2.84 5.39 10.22
C PHE A 80 -3.81 4.26 10.60
N PRO A 81 -5.13 4.36 10.37
CA PRO A 81 -6.08 3.39 10.91
C PRO A 81 -5.95 2.01 10.24
N TYR A 82 -5.69 1.96 8.92
CA TYR A 82 -5.57 0.69 8.21
C TYR A 82 -4.26 -0.03 8.54
N LYS A 83 -3.09 0.65 8.50
CA LYS A 83 -1.81 0.04 8.89
C LYS A 83 -1.88 -0.52 10.33
N LEU A 84 -2.45 0.27 11.25
CA LEU A 84 -2.54 -0.12 12.65
C LEU A 84 -3.49 -1.31 12.85
N LEU A 85 -4.67 -1.30 12.20
CA LEU A 85 -5.60 -2.42 12.31
C LEU A 85 -5.00 -3.70 11.73
N SER A 86 -4.41 -3.62 10.55
CA SER A 86 -3.67 -4.74 9.92
C SER A 86 -2.61 -5.30 10.88
N LYS A 87 -1.80 -4.43 11.50
CA LYS A 87 -0.77 -4.85 12.47
C LYS A 87 -1.34 -5.57 13.68
N LEU A 88 -2.42 -5.04 14.26
CA LEU A 88 -3.07 -5.63 15.42
C LEU A 88 -3.71 -6.98 15.08
N LEU A 89 -4.35 -7.10 13.92
CA LEU A 89 -4.94 -8.36 13.44
C LEU A 89 -3.87 -9.42 13.18
N SER A 90 -2.76 -9.06 12.52
CA SER A 90 -1.61 -9.96 12.32
C SER A 90 -1.08 -10.48 13.66
N SER A 91 -0.94 -9.60 14.65
CA SER A 91 -0.39 -9.96 15.97
C SER A 91 -1.39 -10.73 16.84
N SER A 92 -2.69 -10.61 16.57
CA SER A 92 -3.77 -11.31 17.29
C SER A 92 -4.11 -12.67 16.66
N GLY A 93 -3.29 -13.19 15.75
CA GLY A 93 -3.51 -14.48 15.10
C GLY A 93 -4.55 -14.47 13.98
N LYS A 94 -4.88 -13.30 13.43
CA LYS A 94 -5.85 -13.13 12.32
C LYS A 94 -5.19 -12.58 11.05
N PRO A 95 -4.24 -13.32 10.44
CA PRO A 95 -3.48 -12.81 9.30
C PRO A 95 -4.32 -12.65 8.02
N LYS A 96 -5.40 -13.43 7.84
CA LYS A 96 -6.30 -13.29 6.69
C LYS A 96 -7.10 -11.98 6.76
N ASP A 97 -7.64 -11.65 7.94
CA ASP A 97 -8.31 -10.37 8.17
C ASP A 97 -7.33 -9.20 7.99
N ALA A 98 -6.09 -9.35 8.46
CA ALA A 98 -5.04 -8.34 8.25
C ALA A 98 -4.74 -8.10 6.77
N LEU A 99 -4.62 -9.17 5.98
CA LEU A 99 -4.44 -9.08 4.52
C LEU A 99 -5.60 -8.34 3.86
N TYR A 100 -6.83 -8.61 4.28
CA TYR A 100 -7.98 -7.90 3.74
C TYR A 100 -7.91 -6.40 4.05
N VAL A 101 -7.46 -5.99 5.24
CA VAL A 101 -7.26 -4.57 5.57
C VAL A 101 -6.19 -3.92 4.69
N GLU A 102 -5.09 -4.63 4.43
CA GLU A 102 -4.05 -4.16 3.50
C GLU A 102 -4.60 -3.95 2.10
N GLU A 103 -5.35 -4.92 1.60
CA GLU A 103 -5.99 -4.84 0.30
C GLU A 103 -6.98 -3.68 0.22
N LEU A 104 -7.86 -3.59 1.21
CA LEU A 104 -8.86 -2.53 1.30
C LEU A 104 -8.20 -1.15 1.23
N ARG A 105 -7.06 -0.96 1.91
CA ARG A 105 -6.31 0.30 1.86
C ARG A 105 -5.74 0.57 0.47
N ARG A 106 -5.11 -0.44 -0.16
CA ARG A 106 -4.39 -0.28 -1.44
C ARG A 106 -5.34 -0.08 -2.61
N ALA A 107 -6.46 -0.79 -2.60
CA ALA A 107 -7.42 -0.77 -3.68
C ALA A 107 -8.24 0.54 -3.71
N ARG A 108 -8.58 1.13 -2.55
CA ARG A 108 -9.47 2.30 -2.41
C ARG A 108 -9.14 3.54 -3.24
N GLY A 109 -7.87 3.80 -3.56
CA GLY A 109 -7.51 4.95 -4.38
C GLY A 109 -7.93 4.74 -5.84
N LEU A 110 -7.66 3.55 -6.36
CA LEU A 110 -7.80 3.24 -7.78
C LEU A 110 -9.11 2.54 -8.13
N THR A 111 -9.75 1.85 -7.19
CA THR A 111 -11.00 1.13 -7.45
C THR A 111 -12.13 2.06 -7.82
N ASP A 112 -12.26 3.22 -7.19
CA ASP A 112 -13.33 4.18 -7.50
C ASP A 112 -13.20 4.69 -8.93
N PHE A 113 -11.97 5.08 -9.32
CA PHE A 113 -11.64 5.51 -10.67
C PHE A 113 -11.93 4.42 -11.71
N MET A 114 -11.49 3.19 -11.44
CA MET A 114 -11.70 2.04 -12.33
C MET A 114 -13.18 1.65 -12.41
N ALA A 115 -13.90 1.66 -11.29
CA ALA A 115 -15.34 1.38 -11.24
C ALA A 115 -16.13 2.36 -12.12
N ALA A 116 -15.79 3.66 -12.05
CA ALA A 116 -16.37 4.68 -12.92
C ALA A 116 -16.03 4.43 -14.40
N LYS A 117 -14.77 4.10 -14.72
CA LYS A 117 -14.31 3.88 -16.10
C LYS A 117 -14.90 2.62 -16.75
N TYR A 118 -14.99 1.52 -16.00
CA TYR A 118 -15.45 0.22 -16.51
C TYR A 118 -16.91 -0.09 -16.17
N SER A 119 -17.63 0.83 -15.52
CA SER A 119 -19.02 0.64 -15.06
C SER A 119 -19.21 -0.61 -14.18
N VAL A 120 -18.20 -0.97 -13.39
CA VAL A 120 -18.23 -2.12 -12.48
C VAL A 120 -18.57 -1.64 -11.07
N ALA A 121 -19.49 -2.32 -10.39
CA ALA A 121 -19.92 -1.95 -9.04
C ALA A 121 -18.79 -2.02 -8.00
N GLU A 122 -18.88 -1.19 -6.94
CA GLU A 122 -17.95 -1.18 -5.80
C GLU A 122 -17.74 -2.60 -5.23
N LEU A 123 -16.50 -3.10 -5.35
CA LEU A 123 -16.15 -4.48 -5.00
C LEU A 123 -15.71 -4.67 -3.56
N ILE A 124 -15.32 -3.61 -2.86
CA ILE A 124 -14.64 -3.71 -1.56
C ILE A 124 -15.28 -2.81 -0.51
N SER A 125 -15.94 -3.44 0.47
CA SER A 125 -16.51 -2.74 1.61
C SER A 125 -15.55 -2.70 2.80
N GLY A 126 -15.59 -1.60 3.53
CA GLY A 126 -14.94 -1.45 4.84
C GLY A 126 -15.61 -2.29 5.94
N ASN A 127 -16.78 -2.88 5.69
CA ASN A 127 -17.47 -3.73 6.65
C ASN A 127 -16.71 -5.06 6.86
N PRO A 128 -16.25 -5.38 8.08
CA PRO A 128 -15.55 -6.63 8.37
C PRO A 128 -16.32 -7.90 7.99
N GLN A 129 -17.66 -7.82 7.99
CA GLN A 129 -18.51 -8.96 7.63
C GLN A 129 -18.47 -9.28 6.12
N SER A 130 -18.01 -8.35 5.29
CA SER A 130 -17.84 -8.59 3.85
C SER A 130 -16.42 -9.05 3.50
N TRP A 131 -15.54 -9.26 4.48
CA TRP A 131 -14.13 -9.54 4.27
C TRP A 131 -13.88 -10.98 3.82
N HIS A 132 -14.34 -11.30 2.62
CA HIS A 132 -14.25 -12.63 2.03
C HIS A 132 -13.83 -12.52 0.56
N GLY A 133 -13.14 -13.54 0.06
CA GLY A 133 -12.96 -13.72 -1.39
C GLY A 133 -11.74 -13.06 -2.03
N ILE A 134 -10.90 -12.29 -1.32
CA ILE A 134 -9.64 -11.78 -1.92
C ILE A 134 -8.75 -12.92 -2.44
N HIS A 135 -8.69 -14.03 -1.71
CA HIS A 135 -7.95 -15.22 -2.11
C HIS A 135 -8.58 -15.94 -3.32
N ASN A 136 -9.86 -15.69 -3.64
CA ASN A 136 -10.48 -16.24 -4.85
C ASN A 136 -10.08 -15.47 -6.11
N ILE A 137 -9.41 -14.31 -5.97
CA ILE A 137 -8.91 -13.58 -7.12
C ILE A 137 -7.71 -14.33 -7.70
N ILE A 138 -6.77 -14.74 -6.84
CA ILE A 138 -5.55 -15.44 -7.27
C ILE A 138 -5.86 -16.83 -7.85
N THR A 139 -6.98 -17.47 -7.44
CA THR A 139 -7.36 -18.80 -7.96
C THR A 139 -7.77 -18.79 -9.43
N LYS A 140 -8.01 -17.61 -10.02
CA LYS A 140 -8.24 -17.47 -11.47
C LYS A 140 -6.93 -17.43 -12.27
N GLU A 141 -5.80 -17.16 -11.62
CA GLU A 141 -4.49 -17.18 -12.25
C GLU A 141 -3.92 -18.61 -12.26
N THR A 142 -3.03 -18.89 -13.21
CA THR A 142 -2.35 -20.18 -13.35
C THR A 142 -0.86 -20.01 -13.16
N ASP A 143 -0.20 -20.98 -12.51
CA ASP A 143 1.26 -21.05 -12.34
C ASP A 143 1.87 -19.76 -11.77
N CYS A 144 1.19 -19.14 -10.80
CA CYS A 144 1.66 -17.93 -10.15
C CYS A 144 1.43 -17.92 -8.64
N THR A 145 2.26 -17.12 -7.97
CA THR A 145 2.15 -16.82 -6.54
C THR A 145 2.05 -15.33 -6.34
N CYS A 146 1.12 -14.88 -5.49
CA CYS A 146 1.00 -13.47 -5.15
C CYS A 146 1.69 -13.14 -3.82
N LEU A 147 2.59 -12.15 -3.86
CA LEU A 147 3.32 -11.61 -2.72
C LEU A 147 2.73 -10.26 -2.31
N TYR A 148 2.14 -10.19 -1.12
CA TYR A 148 1.92 -8.95 -0.40
C TYR A 148 3.05 -8.72 0.59
N ILE A 149 3.59 -7.51 0.57
CA ILE A 149 4.56 -7.05 1.56
C ILE A 149 4.05 -5.78 2.23
N SER A 150 4.17 -5.72 3.56
CA SER A 150 4.00 -4.50 4.32
C SER A 150 5.16 -4.29 5.27
N VAL A 151 5.70 -3.09 5.29
CA VAL A 151 6.93 -2.76 5.99
C VAL A 151 6.67 -1.81 7.15
N GLU A 152 7.32 -2.10 8.28
CA GLU A 152 7.35 -1.29 9.48
C GLU A 152 8.81 -0.95 9.84
N LYS A 153 9.04 -0.21 10.92
CA LYS A 153 10.38 0.25 11.31
C LYS A 153 11.44 -0.85 11.43
N GLU A 154 11.09 -2.01 11.97
CA GLU A 154 12.03 -3.10 12.30
C GLU A 154 11.57 -4.48 11.81
N HIS A 155 10.37 -4.55 11.23
CA HIS A 155 9.76 -5.79 10.81
C HIS A 155 9.03 -5.60 9.49
N ALA A 156 8.90 -6.69 8.76
CA ALA A 156 8.04 -6.76 7.60
C ALA A 156 7.09 -7.96 7.74
N ARG A 157 5.91 -7.77 7.19
CA ARG A 157 4.82 -8.74 7.17
C ARG A 157 4.60 -9.13 5.71
N TYR A 158 4.55 -10.44 5.49
CA TYR A 158 4.45 -11.04 4.17
C TYR A 158 3.23 -11.94 4.13
N TRP A 159 2.50 -11.86 3.03
CA TRP A 159 1.48 -12.83 2.68
C TRP A 159 1.79 -13.40 1.30
N ILE A 160 1.87 -14.72 1.24
CA ILE A 160 1.97 -15.48 0.01
C ILE A 160 0.61 -16.11 -0.23
N LEU A 161 -0.01 -15.75 -1.35
CA LEU A 161 -1.25 -16.37 -1.81
C LEU A 161 -0.91 -17.25 -3.00
N GLU A 162 -1.22 -18.53 -2.88
CA GLU A 162 -1.06 -19.50 -3.96
C GLU A 162 -2.33 -19.57 -4.81
N ALA A 163 -2.21 -19.99 -6.07
CA ALA A 163 -3.36 -20.27 -6.93
C ALA A 163 -4.31 -21.35 -6.36
N SER A 164 -3.83 -22.17 -5.42
CA SER A 164 -4.65 -23.12 -4.63
C SER A 164 -5.66 -22.42 -3.69
N GLY A 165 -5.51 -21.11 -3.45
CA GLY A 165 -6.24 -20.35 -2.44
C GLY A 165 -5.59 -20.41 -1.05
N ALA A 166 -4.47 -21.13 -0.89
CA ALA A 166 -3.71 -21.15 0.35
C ALA A 166 -3.10 -19.76 0.63
N VAL A 167 -3.11 -19.36 1.90
CA VAL A 167 -2.55 -18.08 2.37
C VAL A 167 -1.51 -18.37 3.44
N HIS A 168 -0.24 -18.12 3.13
CA HIS A 168 0.87 -18.26 4.07
C HIS A 168 1.26 -16.88 4.59
N PHE A 169 1.25 -16.74 5.91
CA PHE A 169 1.63 -15.49 6.57
C PHE A 169 2.97 -15.65 7.27
N SER A 170 3.82 -14.64 7.15
CA SER A 170 5.10 -14.57 7.83
C SER A 170 5.34 -13.16 8.35
N ARG A 171 5.92 -13.06 9.55
CA ARG A 171 6.45 -11.82 10.09
C ARG A 171 7.93 -12.03 10.39
N LYS A 172 8.78 -11.18 9.84
CA LYS A 172 10.24 -11.28 10.00
C LYS A 172 10.80 -9.96 10.45
N ASN A 173 11.81 -10.03 11.30
CA ASN A 173 12.67 -8.88 11.57
C ASN A 173 13.47 -8.63 10.31
N VAL A 174 13.42 -7.41 9.81
CA VAL A 174 14.20 -6.98 8.66
C VAL A 174 14.97 -5.75 9.09
N SER A 175 16.27 -5.78 8.86
CA SER A 175 17.16 -4.67 9.13
C SER A 175 17.98 -4.44 7.90
N LEU A 176 18.09 -3.18 7.49
CA LEU A 176 19.14 -2.78 6.57
C LEU A 176 20.47 -3.15 7.22
N LYS A 177 21.29 -3.97 6.56
CA LYS A 177 22.69 -4.14 6.98
C LYS A 177 23.30 -2.74 7.10
N LYS A 178 24.10 -2.49 8.15
CA LYS A 178 24.68 -1.17 8.46
C LYS A 178 25.65 -0.70 7.37
N HIS A 179 25.15 -0.29 6.21
CA HIS A 179 25.96 0.17 5.09
C HIS A 179 25.40 1.44 4.45
N VAL A 180 24.67 2.24 5.22
CA VAL A 180 24.30 3.59 4.80
C VAL A 180 25.44 4.54 5.20
N VAL A 181 26.02 5.21 4.22
CA VAL A 181 27.13 6.17 4.32
C VAL A 181 26.79 7.39 5.20
N LYS A 182 25.52 7.53 5.61
CA LYS A 182 25.07 8.48 6.64
C LYS A 182 25.07 7.79 8.01
N LYS A 183 25.56 8.48 9.04
CA LYS A 183 25.66 8.02 10.45
C LYS A 183 24.35 7.50 11.11
N LEU A 184 23.23 7.43 10.38
CA LEU A 184 21.94 6.89 10.82
C LEU A 184 21.46 5.82 9.82
N VAL A 185 21.02 4.66 10.31
CA VAL A 185 20.27 3.70 9.49
C VAL A 185 18.87 4.27 9.31
N PRO A 186 18.43 4.60 8.08
CA PRO A 186 17.09 5.11 7.83
C PRO A 186 16.05 4.03 8.19
N ASP A 187 14.82 4.45 8.50
CA ASP A 187 13.74 3.46 8.53
C ASP A 187 13.49 2.91 7.11
N LEU A 188 12.79 1.78 7.03
CA LEU A 188 12.63 1.10 5.74
C LEU A 188 11.81 1.93 4.74
N ASP A 189 10.84 2.72 5.19
CA ASP A 189 10.05 3.61 4.33
C ASP A 189 10.96 4.69 3.71
N GLU A 190 11.85 5.29 4.52
CA GLU A 190 12.87 6.24 4.07
C GLU A 190 13.87 5.58 3.11
N PHE A 191 14.33 4.36 3.40
CA PHE A 191 15.22 3.62 2.51
C PHE A 191 14.62 3.43 1.12
N PHE A 192 13.38 2.91 1.01
CA PHE A 192 12.75 2.69 -0.29
C PHE A 192 12.52 4.00 -1.03
N THR A 193 12.15 5.07 -0.30
CA THR A 193 11.92 6.39 -0.88
C THR A 193 13.21 6.99 -1.43
N GLU A 194 14.30 7.00 -0.66
CA GLU A 194 15.56 7.64 -1.06
C GLU A 194 16.35 6.80 -2.07
N SER A 195 16.30 5.46 -1.97
CA SER A 195 17.07 4.56 -2.85
C SER A 195 16.61 4.61 -4.30
N PHE A 196 15.34 4.91 -4.54
CA PHE A 196 14.72 4.85 -5.87
C PHE A 196 14.05 6.16 -6.30
N ARG A 197 14.21 7.26 -5.54
CA ARG A 197 13.67 8.60 -5.90
C ARG A 197 14.05 9.02 -7.32
N SER A 198 15.29 8.73 -7.74
CA SER A 198 15.82 9.11 -9.06
C SER A 198 15.24 8.29 -10.22
N LEU A 199 14.61 7.13 -9.95
CA LEU A 199 13.93 6.34 -10.97
C LEU A 199 12.54 6.88 -11.28
N GLY A 200 11.88 7.51 -10.30
CA GLY A 200 10.51 8.04 -10.44
C GLY A 200 10.45 9.47 -10.99
N ILE A 201 11.54 10.23 -10.92
CA ILE A 201 11.63 11.59 -11.47
C ILE A 201 12.55 11.53 -12.68
N LEU A 202 11.98 11.27 -13.85
CA LEU A 202 12.65 11.66 -15.09
C LEU A 202 12.88 13.18 -15.01
N PRO A 203 13.99 13.70 -15.56
CA PRO A 203 14.09 15.14 -15.81
C PRO A 203 12.82 15.59 -16.52
N GLN A 204 12.45 16.86 -16.38
CA GLN A 204 11.45 17.49 -17.24
C GLN A 204 11.99 17.51 -18.68
N GLN A 205 12.07 16.35 -19.31
CA GLN A 205 12.12 16.24 -20.74
C GLN A 205 10.74 16.66 -21.21
N ASN A 206 10.71 17.45 -22.29
CA ASN A 206 9.49 17.75 -23.02
C ASN A 206 8.99 16.42 -23.60
N CYS A 207 8.35 15.60 -22.78
CA CYS A 207 7.47 14.56 -23.25
C CYS A 207 6.39 15.30 -24.04
N GLU A 208 6.19 14.93 -25.30
CA GLU A 208 4.97 15.33 -26.00
C GLU A 208 3.81 14.93 -25.09
N ASP A 209 3.08 15.92 -24.58
CA ASP A 209 1.84 15.67 -23.87
C ASP A 209 0.86 15.12 -24.89
N ARG A 210 0.78 13.79 -24.96
CA ARG A 210 -0.22 13.06 -25.74
C ARG A 210 -1.42 12.70 -24.87
N SER A 211 -1.66 13.44 -23.78
CA SER A 211 -2.95 13.36 -23.12
C SER A 211 -4.04 13.74 -24.13
N LEU A 212 -5.15 13.01 -24.07
CA LEU A 212 -6.31 13.17 -24.94
C LEU A 212 -7.12 14.42 -24.53
N ASP A 213 -6.49 15.59 -24.49
CA ASP A 213 -7.19 16.85 -24.27
C ASP A 213 -6.85 17.84 -25.39
N ASP A 214 -7.84 18.12 -26.25
CA ASP A 214 -7.76 18.94 -27.46
C ASP A 214 -7.71 20.45 -27.15
N THR A 215 -6.88 20.89 -26.20
CA THR A 215 -6.84 22.31 -25.83
C THR A 215 -5.44 22.88 -25.69
N GLU A 216 -5.06 23.62 -26.74
CA GLU A 216 -4.10 24.72 -26.82
C GLU A 216 -2.65 24.48 -26.35
N SER A 217 -1.81 24.27 -27.36
CA SER A 217 -0.35 24.29 -27.32
C SER A 217 0.22 25.57 -26.67
N MET A 218 0.85 25.42 -25.51
CA MET A 218 1.73 26.44 -24.92
C MET A 218 3.11 26.43 -25.60
N PRO A 219 3.77 27.60 -25.80
CA PRO A 219 5.05 27.66 -26.50
C PRO A 219 6.20 27.11 -25.63
N PRO A 220 7.22 26.46 -26.23
CA PRO A 220 8.29 25.81 -25.47
C PRO A 220 9.27 26.85 -24.92
N HIS A 221 9.41 26.89 -23.59
CA HIS A 221 10.54 27.55 -22.93
C HIS A 221 11.72 26.57 -22.85
N TYR A 222 12.81 26.92 -23.54
CA TYR A 222 14.05 26.14 -23.58
C TYR A 222 14.91 26.49 -22.35
N ASP A 223 15.03 25.57 -21.39
CA ASP A 223 16.15 25.59 -20.44
C ASP A 223 16.72 24.16 -20.31
N ASN A 224 17.66 23.85 -21.20
CA ASN A 224 18.46 22.62 -21.15
C ASN A 224 19.46 22.71 -19.99
N ARG A 225 19.01 22.43 -18.76
CA ARG A 225 19.90 22.02 -17.68
C ARG A 225 19.87 20.50 -17.55
N GLY A 226 20.83 19.86 -18.21
CA GLY A 226 21.17 18.46 -17.96
C GLY A 226 21.62 18.29 -16.51
N LEU A 227 20.71 17.90 -15.63
CA LEU A 227 21.02 17.42 -14.30
C LEU A 227 21.55 15.98 -14.44
N MET A 228 22.85 15.83 -14.20
CA MET A 228 23.52 14.53 -14.15
C MET A 228 22.81 13.59 -13.18
N ARG A 229 22.76 12.30 -13.51
CA ARG A 229 22.43 11.23 -12.57
C ARG A 229 23.48 11.27 -11.45
N ASP A 230 23.17 11.95 -10.35
CA ASP A 230 24.04 12.06 -9.17
C ASP A 230 23.97 10.78 -8.32
N TYR A 231 24.18 9.63 -8.95
CA TYR A 231 23.95 8.32 -8.36
C TYR A 231 25.13 7.39 -8.65
N ASP A 232 25.81 6.89 -7.61
CA ASP A 232 26.89 5.90 -7.75
C ASP A 232 26.29 4.54 -8.16
N PRO A 233 26.63 3.98 -9.34
CA PRO A 233 26.14 2.66 -9.77
C PRO A 233 26.37 1.54 -8.75
N LYS A 234 27.41 1.64 -7.91
CA LYS A 234 27.67 0.67 -6.84
C LYS A 234 26.61 0.72 -5.75
N ASP A 235 26.23 1.91 -5.32
CA ASP A 235 25.17 2.11 -4.32
C ASP A 235 23.83 1.57 -4.85
N PHE A 236 23.61 1.62 -6.17
CA PHE A 236 22.35 1.17 -6.80
C PHE A 236 22.26 -0.34 -6.67
N LYS A 237 23.34 -1.01 -7.06
CA LYS A 237 23.45 -2.46 -6.98
C LYS A 237 23.31 -2.94 -5.54
N MET A 238 23.92 -2.25 -4.58
CA MET A 238 23.78 -2.58 -3.15
C MET A 238 22.34 -2.39 -2.64
N ASN A 239 21.63 -1.35 -3.12
CA ASN A 239 20.23 -1.13 -2.77
C ASN A 239 19.32 -2.22 -3.34
N LEU A 240 19.57 -2.68 -4.58
CA LEU A 240 18.87 -3.81 -5.18
C LEU A 240 19.10 -5.11 -4.39
N GLN A 241 20.33 -5.37 -3.96
CA GLN A 241 20.65 -6.51 -3.11
C GLN A 241 19.97 -6.43 -1.74
N SER A 242 19.93 -5.25 -1.14
CA SER A 242 19.19 -5.01 0.11
C SER A 242 17.68 -5.26 -0.08
N CYS A 243 17.12 -4.90 -1.24
CA CYS A 243 15.74 -5.23 -1.59
C CYS A 243 15.52 -6.74 -1.69
N TYR A 244 16.48 -7.51 -2.22
CA TYR A 244 16.36 -8.97 -2.24
C TYR A 244 16.29 -9.54 -0.82
N GLU A 245 17.18 -9.10 0.07
CA GLU A 245 17.24 -9.54 1.47
C GLU A 245 15.97 -9.20 2.26
N ILE A 246 15.37 -8.04 1.97
CA ILE A 246 14.16 -7.58 2.66
C ILE A 246 12.91 -8.20 2.05
N ILE A 247 12.80 -8.31 0.73
CA ILE A 247 11.53 -8.60 0.07
C ILE A 247 11.41 -10.09 -0.29
N ILE A 248 12.47 -10.69 -0.84
CA ILE A 248 12.41 -12.00 -1.48
C ILE A 248 12.98 -13.09 -0.59
N ALA A 249 14.20 -12.91 -0.10
CA ALA A 249 14.90 -13.89 0.72
C ALA A 249 14.06 -14.44 1.88
N PRO A 250 13.26 -13.64 2.61
CA PRO A 250 12.46 -14.13 3.73
C PRO A 250 11.35 -15.11 3.33
N MET A 251 10.95 -15.11 2.05
CA MET A 251 9.85 -15.90 1.50
C MET A 251 10.27 -16.82 0.34
N ALA A 252 11.56 -16.88 -0.01
CA ALA A 252 12.06 -17.58 -1.19
C ALA A 252 11.66 -19.07 -1.25
N ASN A 253 11.56 -19.74 -0.10
CA ASN A 253 11.12 -21.14 -0.02
C ASN A 253 9.65 -21.37 -0.38
N LEU A 254 8.82 -20.32 -0.40
CA LEU A 254 7.41 -20.36 -0.80
C LEU A 254 7.19 -19.85 -2.24
N LEU A 255 8.21 -19.23 -2.86
CA LEU A 255 8.14 -18.73 -4.23
C LEU A 255 8.58 -19.84 -5.20
N LYS A 256 7.68 -20.79 -5.47
CA LYS A 256 7.96 -21.97 -6.30
C LYS A 256 7.42 -21.87 -7.73
N GLU A 257 6.41 -21.05 -7.92
CA GLU A 257 5.75 -20.85 -9.20
C GLU A 257 6.61 -19.98 -10.15
N PRO A 258 6.51 -20.18 -11.47
CA PRO A 258 7.32 -19.42 -12.44
C PRO A 258 6.96 -17.94 -12.51
N GLU A 259 5.78 -17.52 -12.04
CA GLU A 259 5.39 -16.11 -11.97
C GLU A 259 5.15 -15.65 -10.53
N ILE A 260 5.62 -14.43 -10.22
CA ILE A 260 5.33 -13.72 -8.98
C ILE A 260 4.51 -12.47 -9.28
N ILE A 261 3.30 -12.41 -8.73
CA ILE A 261 2.48 -11.20 -8.69
C ILE A 261 2.80 -10.42 -7.41
N ILE A 262 3.45 -9.28 -7.53
CA ILE A 262 3.83 -8.45 -6.39
C ILE A 262 2.79 -7.35 -6.20
N VAL A 263 2.22 -7.29 -4.99
CA VAL A 263 1.41 -6.17 -4.52
C VAL A 263 2.27 -5.39 -3.52
N PRO A 264 2.91 -4.29 -3.94
CA PRO A 264 3.78 -3.51 -3.07
C PRO A 264 2.99 -2.55 -2.17
N GLU A 265 3.67 -1.99 -1.18
CA GLU A 265 3.13 -0.94 -0.31
C GLU A 265 3.78 0.41 -0.60
N SER A 266 2.98 1.47 -0.77
CA SER A 266 3.45 2.87 -0.73
C SER A 266 4.67 3.13 -1.65
N CYS A 267 5.79 3.64 -1.12
CA CYS A 267 7.00 3.94 -1.86
C CYS A 267 7.63 2.73 -2.57
N MET A 268 7.25 1.49 -2.21
CA MET A 268 7.75 0.28 -2.87
C MET A 268 7.30 0.15 -4.34
N TYR A 269 6.34 0.94 -4.82
CA TYR A 269 6.05 1.04 -6.27
C TYR A 269 7.23 1.55 -7.09
N GLN A 270 8.21 2.22 -6.47
CA GLN A 270 9.42 2.71 -7.14
C GLN A 270 10.51 1.64 -7.27
N VAL A 271 10.35 0.49 -6.59
CA VAL A 271 11.33 -0.59 -6.60
C VAL A 271 11.30 -1.30 -7.96
N PRO A 272 12.44 -1.40 -8.68
CA PRO A 272 12.50 -2.14 -9.93
C PRO A 272 12.57 -3.64 -9.63
N PHE A 273 11.44 -4.26 -9.27
CA PHE A 273 11.37 -5.65 -8.80
C PHE A 273 12.09 -6.64 -9.73
N ALA A 274 11.92 -6.50 -11.05
CA ALA A 274 12.61 -7.34 -12.04
C ALA A 274 14.14 -7.29 -11.94
N ALA A 275 14.70 -6.15 -11.53
CA ALA A 275 16.14 -5.90 -11.40
C ALA A 275 16.68 -6.15 -9.99
N ILE A 276 15.85 -6.55 -9.03
CA ILE A 276 16.34 -7.02 -7.73
C ILE A 276 17.26 -8.21 -7.97
N SER A 277 18.42 -8.23 -7.34
CA SER A 277 19.43 -9.29 -7.52
C SER A 277 19.80 -9.95 -6.21
N ASP A 278 20.08 -11.26 -6.25
CA ASP A 278 20.61 -12.00 -5.10
C ASP A 278 22.10 -11.67 -4.82
N GLU A 279 22.69 -12.29 -3.80
CA GLU A 279 24.12 -12.10 -3.47
C GLU A 279 25.06 -12.58 -4.59
N GLY A 280 24.61 -13.50 -5.45
CA GLY A 280 25.33 -13.98 -6.63
C GLY A 280 25.23 -13.05 -7.84
N GLY A 281 24.35 -12.05 -7.79
CA GLY A 281 24.10 -11.11 -8.87
C GLY A 281 23.10 -11.60 -9.92
N HIS A 282 22.35 -12.67 -9.66
CA HIS A 282 21.27 -13.12 -10.54
C HIS A 282 20.03 -12.25 -10.31
N TYR A 283 19.40 -11.78 -11.39
CA TYR A 283 18.22 -10.95 -11.27
C TYR A 283 16.97 -11.81 -11.06
N LEU A 284 15.97 -11.25 -10.36
CA LEU A 284 14.69 -11.95 -10.18
C LEU A 284 14.03 -12.30 -11.51
N ALA A 285 14.15 -11.42 -12.51
CA ALA A 285 13.60 -11.65 -13.85
C ALA A 285 14.24 -12.85 -14.57
N ASP A 286 15.44 -13.27 -14.17
CA ASP A 286 16.10 -14.46 -14.74
C ASP A 286 15.46 -15.76 -14.24
N THR A 287 14.74 -15.71 -13.10
CA THR A 287 14.12 -16.87 -12.46
C THR A 287 12.59 -16.85 -12.56
N PHE A 288 11.98 -15.66 -12.48
CA PHE A 288 10.54 -15.48 -12.40
C PHE A 288 10.04 -14.47 -13.42
N ARG A 289 8.86 -14.71 -13.98
CA ARG A 289 8.05 -13.64 -14.57
C ARG A 289 7.55 -12.75 -13.44
N ILE A 290 7.77 -11.44 -13.54
CA ILE A 290 7.36 -10.49 -12.51
C ILE A 290 6.18 -9.66 -13.02
N ARG A 291 5.08 -9.68 -12.28
CA ARG A 291 3.91 -8.82 -12.51
C ARG A 291 3.69 -7.96 -11.28
N VAL A 292 3.65 -6.63 -11.44
CA VAL A 292 3.37 -5.72 -10.33
C VAL A 292 1.96 -5.18 -10.50
N VAL A 293 1.13 -5.32 -9.47
CA VAL A 293 -0.25 -4.80 -9.49
C VAL A 293 -0.52 -3.94 -8.26
N PRO A 294 -1.35 -2.89 -8.36
CA PRO A 294 -1.63 -2.02 -7.24
C PRO A 294 -2.45 -2.71 -6.13
N SER A 295 -3.33 -3.62 -6.53
CA SER A 295 -4.14 -4.45 -5.65
C SER A 295 -4.69 -5.65 -6.43
N LEU A 296 -5.05 -6.74 -5.76
CA LEU A 296 -5.73 -7.85 -6.42
C LEU A 296 -7.14 -7.46 -6.89
N THR A 297 -7.80 -6.54 -6.19
CA THR A 297 -9.11 -5.99 -6.58
C THR A 297 -9.02 -5.27 -7.92
N THR A 298 -7.97 -4.49 -8.15
CA THR A 298 -7.72 -3.85 -9.45
C THR A 298 -7.43 -4.88 -10.53
N LEU A 299 -6.63 -5.91 -10.23
CA LEU A 299 -6.37 -7.01 -11.17
C LEU A 299 -7.67 -7.70 -11.59
N LYS A 300 -8.55 -8.02 -10.62
CA LYS A 300 -9.87 -8.56 -10.88
C LYS A 300 -10.71 -7.65 -11.78
N LEU A 301 -10.73 -6.34 -11.52
CA LEU A 301 -11.47 -5.37 -12.33
C LEU A 301 -11.02 -5.36 -13.80
N ILE A 302 -9.71 -5.46 -14.04
CA ILE A 302 -9.14 -5.53 -15.39
C ILE A 302 -9.53 -6.84 -16.08
N GLN A 303 -9.58 -7.95 -15.33
CA GLN A 303 -9.94 -9.26 -15.87
C GLN A 303 -11.43 -9.43 -16.15
N ASP A 304 -12.27 -8.82 -15.32
CA ASP A 304 -13.72 -8.92 -15.42
C ASP A 304 -14.29 -7.89 -16.42
N SER A 305 -13.50 -6.91 -16.90
CA SER A 305 -13.94 -5.94 -17.90
C SER A 305 -13.95 -6.50 -19.32
N SER A 306 -14.81 -5.93 -20.19
CA SER A 306 -14.95 -6.40 -21.59
C SER A 306 -13.61 -6.34 -22.32
N PRO A 307 -13.28 -7.34 -23.17
CA PRO A 307 -12.11 -7.30 -24.05
C PRO A 307 -12.03 -6.02 -24.89
N ASP A 308 -13.17 -5.41 -25.21
CA ASP A 308 -13.27 -4.18 -26.01
C ASP A 308 -12.62 -2.97 -25.34
N TYR A 309 -12.41 -3.00 -24.01
CA TYR A 309 -11.72 -1.91 -23.28
C TYR A 309 -10.19 -2.06 -23.28
N HIS A 310 -9.65 -3.19 -23.73
CA HIS A 310 -8.21 -3.51 -23.72
C HIS A 310 -7.60 -3.56 -25.12
N SER A 311 -8.35 -3.13 -26.14
CA SER A 311 -7.94 -3.07 -27.55
C SER A 311 -7.28 -1.74 -27.89
#